data_AF-M7AXG7-F1
#
_entry.id   AF-M7AXG7-F1
#
_cell.length_a   1.000
_cell.length_b   1.000
_cell.length_c   1.000
_cell.angle_alpha   90.00
_cell.angle_beta   90.00
_cell.angle_gamma   90.00
#
_symmetry.space_group_name_H-M   'P 1'
#
loop_
_entity.id
_entity.type
_entity.pdbx_description
1 polymer ?
#
loop_
_entity_poly.entity_id
_entity_poly.type
_entity_poly.pdbx_seq_one_letter_code
_entity_poly.pdbx_strand_id
1 'polypeptide(L)'
;MKAVTAPKMQMRFDGLLGFPGGFVDRRYWSLEDGLNRVLGLGLGCVRLTEADYLCSHLTEGPHRVVAHFYARQLTLEELHTIEICAVHSRDHGLEVMGMVRVPLYTQKDRMGGLPNFLGNSFIGTAKFQLLFALKVLNMVPEEKLAEAVAATQKQKKPAAEPAAVTASVTAAVTANQMFVPYQDIPQLAPNVTKLSDGPDELTNPSTCSSFYSGFGPRLLAQ
;
A
#
# COMPACT_ATOMS: atom_id res chain seq x y z
N MET A 1 -30.21 -15.26 -0.05
CA MET A 1 -29.14 -14.52 -0.76
C MET A 1 -28.17 -14.00 0.30
N LYS A 2 -26.90 -14.42 0.30
CA LYS A 2 -25.89 -13.78 1.17
C LYS A 2 -25.79 -12.33 0.73
N ALA A 3 -25.94 -11.37 1.65
CA ALA A 3 -25.65 -9.98 1.37
C ALA A 3 -24.18 -9.90 0.93
N VAL A 4 -23.94 -9.53 -0.33
CA VAL A 4 -22.58 -9.40 -0.86
C VAL A 4 -22.02 -8.08 -0.34
N THR A 5 -21.39 -8.12 0.82
CA THR A 5 -20.73 -6.94 1.41
C THR A 5 -19.42 -6.68 0.65
N ALA A 6 -19.15 -5.41 0.33
CA ALA A 6 -17.96 -5.02 -0.41
C ALA A 6 -16.68 -5.24 0.43
N PRO A 7 -15.66 -5.95 -0.09
CA PRO A 7 -14.35 -6.04 0.54
C PRO A 7 -13.76 -4.67 0.84
N LYS A 8 -12.89 -4.59 1.85
CA LYS A 8 -12.18 -3.35 2.22
C LYS A 8 -10.72 -3.44 1.87
N MET A 9 -10.26 -2.38 1.23
CA MET A 9 -8.85 -2.11 0.98
C MET A 9 -8.53 -0.71 1.48
N GLN A 10 -7.26 -0.34 1.46
CA GLN A 10 -6.80 0.97 1.86
C GLN A 10 -5.80 1.53 0.86
N MET A 11 -5.82 2.85 0.69
CA MET A 11 -4.73 3.58 0.04
C MET A 11 -3.58 3.72 1.04
N ARG A 12 -2.40 3.30 0.63
CA ARG A 12 -1.18 3.37 1.44
C ARG A 12 -0.42 4.67 1.17
N PHE A 13 0.52 4.99 2.04
CA PHE A 13 1.42 6.13 1.89
C PHE A 13 2.24 6.11 0.59
N ASP A 14 2.50 4.92 0.03
CA ASP A 14 3.24 4.72 -1.24
C ASP A 14 2.35 4.91 -2.49
N GLY A 15 1.08 5.29 -2.32
CA GLY A 15 0.14 5.52 -3.41
C GLY A 15 -0.44 4.24 -4.02
N LEU A 16 -0.22 3.08 -3.40
CA LEU A 16 -0.72 1.79 -3.86
C LEU A 16 -1.90 1.30 -3.01
N LEU A 17 -2.83 0.58 -3.65
CA LEU A 17 -3.93 -0.09 -2.96
C LEU A 17 -3.45 -1.40 -2.32
N GLY A 18 -3.82 -1.61 -1.07
CA GLY A 18 -3.49 -2.82 -0.31
C GLY A 18 -4.55 -3.19 0.71
N PHE A 19 -4.36 -4.33 1.37
CA PHE A 19 -5.17 -4.70 2.52
C PHE A 19 -4.60 -4.08 3.81
N PRO A 20 -5.45 -3.80 4.81
CA PRO A 20 -4.98 -3.46 6.15
C PRO A 20 -4.11 -4.58 6.72
N GLY A 21 -3.02 -4.20 7.38
CA GLY A 21 -2.02 -5.12 7.93
C GLY A 21 -0.61 -4.64 7.67
N GLY A 22 0.36 -5.51 7.93
CA GLY A 22 1.77 -5.19 7.78
C GLY A 22 2.68 -6.36 8.13
N PHE A 23 3.97 -6.07 8.25
CA PHE A 23 4.95 -7.08 8.62
C PHE A 23 4.81 -7.50 10.09
N VAL A 24 5.00 -8.80 10.34
CA VAL A 24 4.98 -9.40 11.67
C VAL A 24 6.35 -9.97 12.01
N ASP A 25 6.92 -9.57 13.14
CA ASP A 25 8.17 -10.14 13.65
C ASP A 25 7.89 -11.42 14.45
N ARG A 26 8.07 -12.56 13.78
CA ARG A 26 7.86 -13.91 14.35
C ARG A 26 8.79 -14.27 15.51
N ARG A 27 9.82 -13.48 15.80
CA ARG A 27 10.69 -13.71 16.97
C ARG A 27 10.02 -13.31 18.27
N TYR A 28 9.07 -12.36 18.21
CA TYR A 28 8.41 -11.79 19.38
C TYR A 28 6.91 -12.10 19.44
N TRP A 29 6.26 -12.30 18.29
CA TRP A 29 4.81 -12.43 18.21
C TRP A 29 4.38 -13.64 17.38
N SER A 30 3.20 -14.18 17.71
CA SER A 30 2.45 -15.04 16.78
C SER A 30 1.98 -14.23 15.56
N LEU A 31 1.52 -14.91 14.51
CA LEU A 31 1.01 -14.23 13.31
C LEU A 31 -0.23 -13.39 13.67
N GLU A 32 -1.16 -13.97 14.42
CA GLU A 32 -2.41 -13.36 14.83
C GLU A 32 -2.16 -12.18 15.78
N ASP A 33 -1.28 -12.32 16.78
CA ASP A 33 -0.99 -11.22 17.71
C ASP A 33 -0.28 -10.06 17.00
N GLY A 34 0.68 -10.37 16.12
CA GLY A 34 1.36 -9.37 15.32
C GLY A 34 0.40 -8.65 14.37
N LEU A 35 -0.47 -9.40 13.68
CA LEU A 35 -1.48 -8.84 12.79
C LEU A 35 -2.46 -7.96 13.55
N ASN A 36 -3.01 -8.44 14.68
CA ASN A 36 -3.96 -7.69 15.50
C ASN A 36 -3.33 -6.41 16.08
N ARG A 37 -2.05 -6.42 16.40
CA ARG A 37 -1.32 -5.21 16.81
C ARG A 37 -1.30 -4.18 15.69
N VAL A 38 -0.99 -4.57 14.46
CA VAL A 38 -0.95 -3.65 13.31
C VAL A 38 -2.35 -3.17 12.94
N LEU A 39 -3.34 -4.06 12.92
CA LEU A 39 -4.74 -3.68 12.70
C LEU A 39 -5.28 -2.75 13.79
N GLY A 40 -4.81 -2.89 15.03
CA GLY A 40 -5.16 -1.97 16.12
C GLY A 40 -4.66 -0.53 15.89
N LEU A 41 -3.58 -0.34 15.13
CA LEU A 41 -3.05 0.99 14.82
C LEU A 41 -3.78 1.66 13.65
N GLY A 42 -4.23 0.88 12.66
CA GLY A 42 -4.88 1.37 11.44
C GLY A 42 -6.41 1.25 11.37
N LEU A 43 -7.03 0.32 12.10
CA LEU A 43 -8.49 0.07 12.11
C LEU A 43 -9.11 0.16 13.52
N GLY A 44 -8.33 -0.03 14.57
CA GLY A 44 -8.73 0.15 15.97
C GLY A 44 -9.55 -1.00 16.59
N CYS A 45 -10.60 -1.49 15.94
CA CYS A 45 -11.62 -2.33 16.58
C CYS A 45 -11.80 -3.75 15.99
N VAL A 46 -10.82 -4.25 15.23
CA VAL A 46 -10.88 -5.58 14.62
C VAL A 46 -9.89 -6.53 15.27
N ARG A 47 -10.35 -7.73 15.61
CA ARG A 47 -9.49 -8.84 16.01
C ARG A 47 -9.75 -10.06 15.15
N LEU A 48 -8.68 -10.62 14.62
CA LEU A 48 -8.66 -11.83 13.82
C LEU A 48 -8.01 -12.97 14.60
N THR A 49 -8.39 -14.18 14.24
CA THR A 49 -7.95 -15.43 14.85
C THR A 49 -7.46 -16.40 13.76
N GLU A 50 -6.92 -17.55 14.17
CA GLU A 50 -6.55 -18.62 13.24
C GLU A 50 -7.74 -19.11 12.39
N ALA A 51 -8.96 -19.01 12.89
CA ALA A 51 -10.16 -19.38 12.15
C ALA A 51 -10.45 -18.45 10.96
N ASP A 52 -9.88 -17.24 10.97
CA ASP A 52 -9.99 -16.26 9.89
C ASP A 52 -8.87 -16.40 8.85
N TYR A 53 -7.91 -17.32 9.06
CA TYR A 53 -6.80 -17.55 8.14
C TYR A 53 -7.27 -18.18 6.84
N LEU A 54 -6.88 -17.59 5.70
CA LEU A 54 -7.31 -18.05 4.38
C LEU A 54 -6.18 -18.73 3.60
N CYS A 55 -5.02 -18.07 3.49
CA CYS A 55 -3.91 -18.60 2.68
C CYS A 55 -2.57 -17.91 2.98
N SER A 56 -1.49 -18.52 2.47
CA SER A 56 -0.16 -17.95 2.43
C SER A 56 0.38 -17.98 1.01
N HIS A 57 0.98 -16.88 0.57
CA HIS A 57 1.59 -16.78 -0.74
C HIS A 57 3.04 -16.31 -0.63
N LEU A 58 3.92 -16.95 -1.38
CA LEU A 58 5.28 -16.44 -1.55
C LEU A 58 5.21 -15.23 -2.48
N THR A 59 5.74 -14.10 -2.02
CA THR A 59 5.83 -12.91 -2.86
C THR A 59 6.92 -13.09 -3.91
N GLU A 60 6.66 -12.57 -5.10
CA GLU A 60 7.66 -12.50 -6.16
C GLU A 60 8.57 -11.29 -5.92
N GLY A 61 9.88 -11.50 -5.95
CA GLY A 61 10.86 -10.42 -5.78
C GLY A 61 12.19 -10.89 -5.22
N PRO A 62 13.16 -9.96 -5.09
CA PRO A 62 14.47 -10.28 -4.51
C PRO A 62 14.37 -10.58 -3.01
N HIS A 63 13.33 -10.10 -2.33
CA HIS A 63 13.11 -10.32 -0.91
C HIS A 63 12.23 -11.54 -0.67
N ARG A 64 12.64 -12.41 0.24
CA ARG A 64 11.88 -13.59 0.63
C ARG A 64 10.79 -13.20 1.63
N VAL A 65 9.64 -12.75 1.13
CA VAL A 65 8.48 -12.41 1.95
C VAL A 65 7.35 -13.42 1.70
N VAL A 66 6.76 -13.92 2.78
CA VAL A 66 5.54 -14.74 2.76
C VAL A 66 4.37 -13.87 3.22
N ALA A 67 3.38 -13.70 2.35
CA ALA A 67 2.19 -12.91 2.61
C ALA A 67 1.08 -13.82 3.14
N HIS A 68 0.88 -13.80 4.46
CA HIS A 68 -0.24 -14.45 5.13
C HIS A 68 -1.51 -13.60 4.97
N PHE A 69 -2.61 -14.21 4.58
CA PHE A 69 -3.85 -13.52 4.27
C PHE A 69 -5.02 -14.09 5.08
N TYR A 70 -5.78 -13.18 5.68
CA TYR A 70 -6.92 -13.48 6.55
C TYR A 70 -8.17 -12.83 5.98
N ALA A 71 -9.31 -13.49 6.15
CA ALA A 71 -10.60 -12.99 5.70
C ALA A 71 -11.67 -13.28 6.74
N ARG A 72 -12.36 -12.22 7.17
CA ARG A 72 -13.47 -12.30 8.11
C ARG A 72 -14.70 -11.64 7.53
N GLN A 73 -15.81 -12.36 7.54
CA GLN A 73 -17.11 -11.80 7.15
C GLN A 73 -17.67 -10.98 8.31
N LEU A 74 -18.06 -9.75 8.03
CA LEU A 74 -18.64 -8.81 8.98
C LEU A 74 -20.02 -8.34 8.50
N THR A 75 -20.85 -7.89 9.43
CA THR A 75 -22.09 -7.19 9.07
C THR A 75 -21.77 -5.84 8.44
N LEU A 76 -22.74 -5.25 7.73
CA LEU A 76 -22.55 -3.94 7.11
C LEU A 76 -22.32 -2.84 8.17
N GLU A 77 -22.96 -2.98 9.33
CA GLU A 77 -22.84 -2.07 10.48
C GLU A 77 -21.43 -2.13 11.07
N GLU A 78 -20.93 -3.33 11.38
CA GLU A 78 -19.55 -3.53 11.85
C GLU A 78 -18.53 -2.96 10.85
N LEU A 79 -18.76 -3.22 9.57
CA LEU A 79 -17.90 -2.75 8.50
C LEU A 79 -17.90 -1.22 8.35
N HIS A 80 -19.00 -0.56 8.70
CA HIS A 80 -19.11 0.89 8.73
C HIS A 80 -18.45 1.47 9.99
N THR A 81 -18.62 0.84 11.15
CA THR A 81 -17.91 1.19 12.37
C THR A 81 -16.39 1.16 12.15
N ILE A 82 -15.88 0.15 11.44
CA ILE A 82 -14.45 0.06 11.10
C ILE A 82 -14.00 1.25 10.24
N GLU A 83 -14.80 1.72 9.28
CA GLU A 83 -14.44 2.91 8.49
C GLU A 83 -14.38 4.17 9.35
N ILE A 84 -15.32 4.33 10.27
CA ILE A 84 -15.32 5.44 11.21
C ILE A 84 -14.07 5.35 12.09
N CYS A 85 -13.76 4.18 12.66
CA CYS A 85 -12.57 3.97 13.49
C CYS A 85 -11.28 4.20 12.71
N ALA A 86 -11.19 3.78 11.44
CA ALA A 86 -10.00 3.94 10.61
C ALA A 86 -9.62 5.41 10.39
N VAL A 87 -10.59 6.32 10.26
CA VAL A 87 -10.33 7.76 10.11
C VAL A 87 -9.80 8.38 11.41
N HIS A 88 -10.15 7.82 12.57
CA HIS A 88 -9.66 8.25 13.88
C HIS A 88 -8.45 7.45 14.36
N SER A 89 -7.92 6.57 13.52
CA SER A 89 -6.81 5.69 13.87
C SER A 89 -5.48 6.46 13.88
N ARG A 90 -4.46 5.88 14.52
CA ARG A 90 -3.15 6.54 14.66
C ARG A 90 -2.42 6.65 13.33
N ASP A 91 -2.62 5.67 12.44
CA ASP A 91 -1.91 5.60 11.17
C ASP A 91 -2.61 6.40 10.05
N HIS A 92 -3.79 6.95 10.33
CA HIS A 92 -4.53 7.78 9.39
C HIS A 92 -3.75 9.05 9.05
N GLY A 93 -3.50 9.27 7.76
CA GLY A 93 -2.68 10.39 7.27
C GLY A 93 -1.17 10.17 7.37
N LEU A 94 -0.72 9.03 7.90
CA LEU A 94 0.69 8.62 7.95
C LEU A 94 0.92 7.43 7.01
N GLU A 95 0.73 6.21 7.50
CA GLU A 95 0.92 5.00 6.69
C GLU A 95 -0.33 4.68 5.83
N VAL A 96 -1.50 5.17 6.26
CA VAL A 96 -2.80 4.89 5.64
C VAL A 96 -3.48 6.20 5.22
N MET A 97 -3.69 6.37 3.92
CA MET A 97 -4.31 7.57 3.34
C MET A 97 -5.84 7.50 3.29
N GLY A 98 -6.44 6.32 3.48
CA GLY A 98 -7.89 6.16 3.57
C GLY A 98 -8.40 4.78 3.16
N MET A 99 -9.58 4.43 3.68
CA MET A 99 -10.25 3.17 3.36
C MET A 99 -11.05 3.28 2.06
N VAL A 100 -11.06 2.19 1.28
CA VAL A 100 -11.78 2.09 0.01
C VAL A 100 -12.62 0.81 -0.01
N ARG A 101 -13.90 0.96 -0.38
CA ARG A 101 -14.81 -0.16 -0.64
C ARG A 101 -14.56 -0.69 -2.05
N VAL A 102 -14.35 -1.99 -2.20
CA VAL A 102 -14.17 -2.60 -3.52
C VAL A 102 -15.53 -2.71 -4.24
N PRO A 103 -15.73 -2.05 -5.39
CA PRO A 103 -16.97 -2.18 -6.15
C PRO A 103 -17.02 -3.56 -6.81
N LEU A 104 -17.92 -4.44 -6.38
CA LEU A 104 -18.07 -5.78 -6.98
C LEU A 104 -19.04 -5.84 -8.15
N TYR A 105 -19.77 -4.75 -8.41
CA TYR A 105 -20.63 -4.65 -9.57
C TYR A 105 -19.81 -4.40 -10.85
N THR A 106 -20.39 -4.73 -11.99
CA THR A 106 -19.90 -4.32 -13.31
C THR A 106 -21.02 -3.57 -14.00
N GLN A 107 -20.74 -2.35 -14.46
CA GLN A 107 -21.72 -1.53 -15.17
C GLN A 107 -21.98 -2.08 -16.59
N LYS A 108 -23.03 -1.58 -17.24
CA LYS A 108 -23.44 -2.01 -18.60
C LYS A 108 -22.37 -1.76 -19.66
N ASP A 109 -21.49 -0.79 -19.42
CA ASP A 109 -20.32 -0.46 -20.24
C ASP A 109 -19.20 -1.53 -20.17
N ARG A 110 -19.37 -2.57 -19.35
CA ARG A 110 -18.41 -3.65 -19.07
C ARG A 110 -17.10 -3.18 -18.41
N MET A 111 -16.99 -1.91 -18.04
CA MET A 111 -15.76 -1.31 -17.52
C MET A 111 -15.96 -0.69 -16.13
N GLY A 112 -17.09 -0.04 -15.88
CA GLY A 112 -17.36 0.60 -14.60
C GLY A 112 -17.52 -0.40 -13.46
N GLY A 113 -17.01 -0.04 -12.27
CA GLY A 113 -17.02 -0.87 -11.07
C GLY A 113 -15.76 -1.72 -10.94
N LEU A 114 -15.91 -3.04 -10.77
CA LEU A 114 -14.81 -3.97 -10.50
C LEU A 114 -13.69 -3.91 -11.54
N PRO A 115 -13.96 -3.90 -12.86
CA PRO A 115 -12.88 -3.86 -13.85
C PRO A 115 -12.02 -2.61 -13.73
N ASN A 116 -12.64 -1.42 -13.66
CA ASN A 116 -11.89 -0.16 -13.47
C ASN A 116 -11.13 -0.15 -12.13
N PHE A 117 -11.72 -0.70 -11.06
CA PHE A 117 -11.03 -0.84 -9.77
C PHE A 117 -9.77 -1.71 -9.88
N LEU A 118 -9.86 -2.85 -10.59
CA LEU A 118 -8.71 -3.73 -10.85
C LEU A 118 -7.66 -3.09 -11.77
N GLY A 119 -7.99 -2.02 -12.49
CA GLY A 119 -7.06 -1.23 -13.29
C GLY A 119 -6.11 -0.34 -12.47
N ASN A 120 -6.37 -0.14 -11.18
CA ASN A 120 -5.51 0.64 -10.28
C ASN A 120 -4.18 -0.09 -9.97
N SER A 121 -3.26 0.64 -9.34
CA SER A 121 -2.00 0.11 -8.84
C SER A 121 -2.17 -0.53 -7.46
N PHE A 122 -1.69 -1.76 -7.31
CA PHE A 122 -1.77 -2.53 -6.06
C PHE A 122 -0.39 -2.87 -5.54
N ILE A 123 -0.25 -2.96 -4.21
CA ILE A 123 1.00 -3.38 -3.58
C ILE A 123 1.18 -4.89 -3.68
N GLY A 124 2.37 -5.34 -4.12
CA GLY A 124 2.80 -6.74 -4.08
C GLY A 124 1.72 -7.73 -4.53
N THR A 125 1.37 -8.66 -3.63
CA THR A 125 0.38 -9.72 -3.87
C THR A 125 -1.07 -9.31 -3.58
N ALA A 126 -1.36 -8.06 -3.22
CA ALA A 126 -2.69 -7.65 -2.77
C ALA A 126 -3.78 -7.84 -3.84
N LYS A 127 -3.48 -7.53 -5.11
CA LYS A 127 -4.41 -7.76 -6.21
C LYS A 127 -4.74 -9.24 -6.39
N PHE A 128 -3.72 -10.10 -6.28
CA PHE A 128 -3.90 -11.55 -6.38
C PHE A 128 -4.72 -12.08 -5.20
N GLN A 129 -4.40 -11.67 -3.97
CA GLN A 129 -5.14 -12.04 -2.76
C GLN A 129 -6.61 -11.62 -2.85
N LEU A 130 -6.90 -10.43 -3.39
CA LEU A 130 -8.27 -9.99 -3.63
C LEU A 130 -9.02 -10.94 -4.57
N LEU A 131 -8.46 -11.23 -5.73
CA LEU A 131 -9.09 -12.12 -6.72
C LEU A 131 -9.27 -13.54 -6.17
N PHE A 132 -8.27 -14.04 -5.46
CA PHE A 132 -8.30 -15.34 -4.80
C PHE A 132 -9.42 -15.42 -3.75
N ALA A 133 -9.53 -14.42 -2.88
CA ALA A 133 -10.55 -14.36 -1.85
C ALA A 133 -11.95 -14.26 -2.43
N LEU A 134 -12.16 -13.42 -3.46
CA LEU A 134 -13.45 -13.30 -4.13
C LEU A 134 -13.94 -14.63 -4.72
N LYS A 135 -13.01 -15.42 -5.28
CA LYS A 135 -13.27 -16.76 -5.80
C LYS A 135 -13.57 -17.76 -4.69
N VAL A 136 -12.66 -17.95 -3.74
CA VAL A 136 -12.78 -18.99 -2.69
C VAL A 136 -13.96 -18.73 -1.75
N LEU A 137 -14.25 -17.47 -1.44
CA LEU A 137 -15.39 -17.09 -0.60
C LEU A 137 -16.72 -17.06 -1.38
N ASN A 138 -16.71 -17.42 -2.67
CA ASN A 138 -17.86 -17.44 -3.56
C ASN A 138 -18.62 -16.09 -3.57
N MET A 139 -17.88 -14.98 -3.51
CA MET A 139 -18.45 -13.63 -3.54
C MET A 139 -18.77 -13.18 -4.96
N VAL A 140 -17.95 -13.61 -5.93
CA VAL A 140 -18.13 -13.34 -7.35
C VAL A 140 -17.86 -14.64 -8.13
N PRO A 141 -18.71 -15.02 -9.10
CA PRO A 141 -18.46 -16.16 -9.97
C PRO A 141 -17.12 -16.03 -10.71
N GLU A 142 -16.44 -17.15 -10.93
CA GLU A 142 -15.12 -17.19 -11.55
C GLU A 142 -15.14 -16.63 -12.98
N GLU A 143 -16.22 -16.86 -13.74
CA GLU A 143 -16.38 -16.34 -15.09
C GLU A 143 -16.40 -14.81 -15.09
N LYS A 144 -17.14 -14.20 -14.16
CA LYS A 144 -17.22 -12.74 -14.02
C LYS A 144 -15.90 -12.13 -13.55
N LEU A 145 -15.17 -12.84 -12.69
CA LEU A 145 -13.83 -12.41 -12.27
C LEU A 145 -12.86 -12.43 -13.46
N ALA A 146 -12.86 -13.50 -14.25
CA ALA A 146 -12.03 -13.61 -15.44
C ALA A 146 -12.36 -12.52 -16.47
N GLU A 147 -13.64 -12.24 -16.71
CA GLU A 147 -14.09 -11.14 -17.57
C GLU A 147 -13.58 -9.78 -17.09
N ALA A 148 -13.72 -9.49 -15.79
CA ALA A 148 -13.27 -8.23 -15.20
C ALA A 148 -11.75 -8.05 -15.32
N VAL A 149 -10.97 -9.12 -15.10
CA VAL A 149 -9.52 -9.10 -15.28
C VAL A 149 -9.14 -8.90 -16.76
N ALA A 150 -9.79 -9.63 -17.67
CA ALA A 150 -9.53 -9.50 -19.10
C ALA A 150 -9.85 -8.08 -19.63
N ALA A 151 -10.89 -7.45 -19.11
CA ALA A 151 -11.25 -6.07 -19.45
C ALA A 151 -10.13 -5.06 -19.11
N THR A 152 -9.40 -5.27 -18.01
CA THR A 152 -8.24 -4.41 -17.65
C THR A 152 -7.06 -4.55 -18.60
N GLN A 153 -6.84 -5.74 -19.17
CA GLN A 153 -5.73 -5.97 -20.10
C GLN A 153 -5.97 -5.31 -21.47
N LYS A 154 -7.23 -5.21 -21.89
CA LYS A 154 -7.61 -4.54 -23.15
C LYS A 154 -7.32 -3.04 -23.13
N GLN A 155 -7.33 -2.39 -21.96
CA GLN A 155 -6.97 -0.99 -21.81
C GLN A 155 -5.46 -0.73 -21.87
N LYS A 156 -4.62 -1.73 -21.59
CA LYS A 156 -3.15 -1.57 -21.58
C LYS A 156 -2.51 -1.60 -22.98
N LYS A 157 -3.31 -1.68 -24.05
CA LYS A 157 -2.83 -1.41 -25.42
C LYS A 157 -2.54 0.09 -25.51
N PRO A 158 -1.30 0.51 -25.79
CA PRO A 158 -0.89 1.89 -25.57
C PRO A 158 -1.74 2.85 -26.40
N ALA A 159 -2.36 3.81 -25.73
CA ALA A 159 -2.71 5.09 -26.33
C ALA A 159 -1.38 5.82 -26.60
N ALA A 160 -0.71 5.46 -27.69
CA ALA A 160 0.38 6.23 -28.23
C ALA A 160 -0.22 7.40 -29.01
N GLU A 161 -0.32 8.56 -28.37
CA GLU A 161 -0.14 9.88 -28.97
C GLU A 161 -0.17 10.95 -27.85
N PRO A 162 0.97 11.60 -27.53
CA PRO A 162 0.92 12.83 -26.76
C PRO A 162 0.53 13.97 -27.69
N ALA A 163 -0.62 14.60 -27.44
CA ALA A 163 -0.98 15.86 -28.06
C ALA A 163 0.05 16.93 -27.63
N ALA A 164 0.91 17.32 -28.58
CA ALA A 164 1.82 18.44 -28.41
C ALA A 164 1.00 19.73 -28.28
N VAL A 165 0.98 20.30 -27.07
CA VAL A 165 0.48 21.66 -26.85
C VAL A 165 1.67 22.61 -27.09
N THR A 166 1.70 23.21 -28.27
CA THR A 166 2.57 24.35 -28.60
C THR A 166 2.18 25.55 -27.75
N ALA A 167 2.97 25.86 -26.73
CA ALA A 167 2.88 27.13 -26.00
C ALA A 167 3.89 28.12 -26.59
N SER A 168 3.41 29.02 -27.44
CA SER A 168 4.11 30.24 -27.82
C SER A 168 3.93 31.28 -26.71
N VAL A 169 5.02 31.66 -26.03
CA VAL A 169 5.03 32.85 -25.16
C VAL A 169 6.06 33.82 -25.69
N THR A 170 5.56 34.88 -26.33
CA THR A 170 6.32 36.08 -26.70
C THR A 170 6.29 37.07 -25.53
N ALA A 171 7.40 37.78 -25.37
CA ALA A 171 7.76 38.64 -24.26
C ALA A 171 6.82 39.84 -23.99
N ALA A 172 6.76 40.24 -22.72
CA ALA A 172 6.57 41.64 -22.31
C ALA A 172 7.34 41.92 -21.02
N VAL A 173 8.39 42.73 -21.16
CA VAL A 173 9.14 43.41 -20.10
C VAL A 173 8.30 44.59 -19.60
N THR A 174 8.26 44.86 -18.29
CA THR A 174 8.62 46.17 -17.67
C THR A 174 8.15 46.27 -16.20
N ALA A 175 9.16 46.46 -15.33
CA ALA A 175 9.21 47.22 -14.08
C ALA A 175 8.22 46.97 -12.92
N ASN A 176 8.73 46.58 -11.76
CA ASN A 176 9.16 47.57 -10.77
C ASN A 176 9.97 46.95 -9.62
N GLN A 177 11.09 47.59 -9.33
CA GLN A 177 11.92 47.46 -8.13
C GLN A 177 11.10 47.68 -6.86
N MET A 178 11.29 46.83 -5.84
CA MET A 178 11.63 47.27 -4.49
C MET A 178 12.46 46.19 -3.78
N PHE A 179 13.58 46.66 -3.26
CA PHE A 179 14.68 46.01 -2.55
C PHE A 179 14.33 45.81 -1.06
N VAL A 180 14.66 44.65 -0.48
CA VAL A 180 15.27 44.52 0.86
C VAL A 180 16.08 43.19 0.92
N PRO A 181 17.37 43.18 1.32
CA PRO A 181 18.21 41.98 1.35
C PRO A 181 18.10 41.25 2.70
N TYR A 182 18.16 39.91 2.70
CA TYR A 182 18.46 39.12 3.89
C TYR A 182 19.89 38.60 3.78
N GLN A 183 20.77 39.11 4.65
CA GLN A 183 22.17 38.71 4.75
C GLN A 183 22.36 37.49 5.67
N ASP A 184 23.44 36.76 5.36
CA ASP A 184 24.29 35.92 6.21
C ASP A 184 23.81 34.54 6.69
N ILE A 185 24.29 33.51 6.00
CA ILE A 185 24.60 32.18 6.57
C ILE A 185 26.07 31.87 6.28
N PRO A 186 26.94 31.66 7.28
CA PRO A 186 28.33 31.25 7.05
C PRO A 186 28.42 29.80 6.56
N GLN A 187 29.18 29.60 5.48
CA GLN A 187 29.57 28.28 4.98
C GLN A 187 30.55 27.60 5.94
N LEU A 188 30.27 26.34 6.32
CA LEU A 188 31.25 25.47 6.98
C LEU A 188 31.77 24.44 5.96
N ALA A 189 33.09 24.45 5.74
CA ALA A 189 33.81 23.61 4.78
C ALA A 189 33.86 22.12 5.20
N PRO A 190 34.06 21.18 4.25
CA PRO A 190 34.17 19.75 4.55
C PRO A 190 35.59 19.41 4.98
N ASN A 191 35.74 18.66 6.08
CA ASN A 191 37.02 18.08 6.47
C ASN A 191 37.01 16.57 6.21
N VAL A 192 37.89 16.15 5.31
CA VAL A 192 38.16 14.77 4.92
C VAL A 192 39.23 14.22 5.86
N THR A 193 38.98 13.07 6.47
CA THR A 193 40.08 12.30 7.08
C THR A 193 39.85 10.81 6.84
N LYS A 194 40.81 10.21 6.15
CA LYS A 194 40.96 8.75 5.92
C LYS A 194 41.37 8.07 7.23
N LEU A 195 40.91 6.83 7.44
CA LEU A 195 41.63 5.85 8.26
C LEU A 195 41.46 4.44 7.67
N SER A 196 42.51 3.65 7.87
CA SER A 196 43.07 2.52 7.13
C SER A 196 42.55 1.11 7.44
N ASP A 197 42.60 0.25 6.41
CA ASP A 197 43.01 -1.16 6.29
C ASP A 197 42.83 -2.21 7.43
N GLY A 198 41.96 -3.21 7.15
CA GLY A 198 42.20 -4.67 7.18
C GLY A 198 42.20 -5.46 8.53
N PRO A 199 42.05 -6.81 8.53
CA PRO A 199 41.88 -7.76 7.40
C PRO A 199 40.67 -8.72 7.49
N ASP A 200 40.40 -9.40 6.37
CA ASP A 200 39.48 -10.54 6.16
C ASP A 200 39.82 -11.80 6.99
N GLU A 201 38.82 -12.63 7.37
CA GLU A 201 38.80 -14.09 7.12
C GLU A 201 37.48 -14.82 7.58
N LEU A 202 36.72 -15.30 6.57
CA LEU A 202 35.99 -16.58 6.37
C LEU A 202 35.03 -17.26 7.39
N THR A 203 33.83 -17.58 6.86
CA THR A 203 32.99 -18.82 6.97
C THR A 203 32.08 -19.11 8.18
N ASN A 204 30.75 -18.99 7.99
CA ASN A 204 29.75 -20.11 7.95
C ASN A 204 28.30 -19.55 7.72
N PRO A 205 27.42 -20.14 6.89
CA PRO A 205 26.09 -19.58 6.57
C PRO A 205 24.95 -20.33 7.28
N SER A 206 24.42 -19.78 8.36
CA SER A 206 23.15 -20.27 8.95
C SER A 206 22.51 -19.26 9.89
N THR A 207 22.07 -18.12 9.34
CA THR A 207 21.10 -17.25 10.02
C THR A 207 20.42 -16.40 8.96
N CYS A 208 19.15 -16.69 8.71
CA CYS A 208 18.28 -15.83 7.91
C CYS A 208 18.07 -14.54 8.73
N SER A 209 18.99 -13.59 8.60
CA SER A 209 18.89 -12.27 9.23
C SER A 209 17.85 -11.46 8.46
N SER A 210 16.65 -11.33 9.04
CA SER A 210 15.67 -10.35 8.60
C SER A 210 16.31 -8.96 8.70
N PHE A 211 16.57 -8.35 7.55
CA PHE A 211 17.10 -7.01 7.44
C PHE A 211 16.09 -6.00 8.00
N TYR A 212 16.57 -5.18 8.93
CA TYR A 212 15.90 -3.99 9.44
C TYR A 212 16.20 -2.85 8.46
N SER A 213 15.23 -2.41 7.67
CA SER A 213 15.28 -1.06 7.07
C SER A 213 14.50 -0.14 7.98
N GLY A 214 15.20 0.57 8.86
CA GLY A 214 14.62 1.62 9.67
C GLY A 214 14.12 2.75 8.78
N PHE A 215 12.82 3.01 8.81
CA PHE A 215 12.24 4.28 8.42
C PHE A 215 11.34 4.75 9.54
N GLY A 216 11.82 5.75 10.27
CA GLY A 216 11.00 6.61 11.10
C GLY A 216 11.71 7.95 11.21
N PRO A 217 11.04 9.09 11.02
CA PRO A 217 11.44 10.30 11.69
C PRO A 217 10.89 10.21 13.11
N ARG A 218 11.77 9.80 14.03
CA ARG A 218 11.58 9.97 15.48
C ARG A 218 11.86 11.44 15.78
N LEU A 219 10.84 12.30 15.74
CA LEU A 219 10.94 13.62 16.38
C LEU A 219 10.66 13.45 17.88
N LEU A 220 11.76 13.36 18.63
CA LEU A 220 11.83 13.67 20.05
C LEU A 220 12.69 14.93 20.14
N ALA A 221 12.08 16.08 20.46
CA ALA A 221 12.75 17.19 21.12
C ALA A 221 11.73 18.19 21.68
N GLN A 222 11.69 18.22 23.01
CA GLN A 222 11.40 19.32 23.95
C GLN A 222 10.00 19.93 24.00
#